data_AF-A0A5N8YXL6-F1
#
_entry.id   AF-A0A5N8YXL6-F1
#
_cell.length_a   1.000
_cell.length_b   1.000
_cell.length_c   1.000
_cell.angle_alpha   90.00
_cell.angle_beta   90.00
_cell.angle_gamma   90.00
#
_symmetry.space_group_name_H-M   'P 1'
#
loop_
_entity.id
_entity.type
_entity.pdbx_description
1 polymer ?
#
loop_
_entity_poly.entity_id
_entity_poly.type
_entity_poly.pdbx_seq_one_letter_code
_entity_poly.pdbx_strand_id
1 'polypeptide(L)'
;MKCFKTRFFHYNTWYYGSSTVSFNYSGFVDGWSNAGNLNLTPASTPSGTFTLGSSEQDVLDTQGNPSSIYYTTWYYDSSTVSFNYSGFVDGWSNAGNLNLTPASTPSGTFTLGSSEQDVLDTQGNPSSIYYTTWYYDSSTVSFNYSGFVDGWSNAGNLNLTPASTPSGTFTLGSSEQDVLDTQGNPSSIYYNTWYYGSSTVSFNYSGFVDGWSNAGNLNIGAP
;
A
#
# COMPACT_ATOMS: atom_id res chain seq x y z
N MET A 1 11.10 14.32 40.71
CA MET A 1 11.14 15.01 39.41
C MET A 1 10.05 16.06 39.38
N LYS A 2 10.37 17.32 39.04
CA LYS A 2 9.39 18.41 38.95
C LYS A 2 8.71 18.35 37.59
N CYS A 3 7.39 18.16 37.59
CA CYS A 3 6.56 18.14 36.38
C CYS A 3 6.30 19.59 35.95
N PHE A 4 6.74 19.99 34.75
CA PHE A 4 6.48 21.32 34.21
C PHE A 4 5.23 21.26 33.32
N LYS A 5 4.13 21.82 33.83
CA LYS A 5 2.90 22.03 33.07
C LYS A 5 3.00 23.38 32.35
N THR A 6 3.61 23.41 31.18
CA THR A 6 3.59 24.61 30.32
C THR A 6 2.23 24.68 29.63
N ARG A 7 1.29 25.48 30.16
CA ARG A 7 0.04 25.80 29.46
C ARG A 7 0.33 26.87 28.41
N PHE A 8 0.51 26.44 27.17
CA PHE A 8 0.32 27.30 26.00
C PHE A 8 -0.89 26.76 25.23
N PHE A 9 -1.85 27.63 24.93
CA PHE A 9 -3.06 27.30 24.19
C PHE A 9 -2.68 26.61 22.87
N HIS A 10 -3.14 25.37 22.67
CA HIS A 10 -3.06 24.46 21.49
C HIS A 10 -2.37 23.09 21.67
N TYR A 11 -1.74 22.77 22.81
CA TYR A 11 -1.09 21.44 22.96
C TYR A 11 -1.61 20.66 24.17
N ASN A 12 -2.48 19.68 23.93
CA ASN A 12 -2.82 18.61 24.87
C ASN A 12 -1.65 17.58 24.94
N THR A 13 -0.42 18.05 25.10
CA THR A 13 0.78 17.20 25.11
C THR A 13 1.55 17.40 26.40
N TRP A 14 1.82 16.31 27.10
CA TRP A 14 2.59 16.28 28.33
C TRP A 14 3.99 15.78 28.03
N TYR A 15 4.99 16.39 28.68
CA TYR A 15 6.41 16.13 28.44
C TYR A 15 7.04 15.46 29.66
N TYR A 16 7.78 14.38 29.41
CA TYR A 16 8.47 13.55 30.40
C TYR A 16 9.93 13.39 29.98
N GLY A 17 10.73 14.43 30.21
CA GLY A 17 12.08 14.50 29.65
C GLY A 17 12.02 14.60 28.13
N SER A 18 12.63 13.64 27.44
CA SER A 18 12.56 13.48 25.98
C SER A 18 11.33 12.72 25.48
N SER A 19 10.49 12.19 26.37
CA SER A 19 9.25 11.51 26.01
C SER A 19 8.05 12.46 26.02
N THR A 20 7.01 12.13 25.25
CA THR A 20 5.75 12.89 25.19
C THR A 20 4.53 11.98 25.25
N VAL A 21 3.41 12.51 25.75
CA VAL A 21 2.08 11.87 25.70
C VAL A 21 1.08 12.92 25.22
N SER A 22 0.32 12.64 24.17
CA SER A 22 -0.78 13.48 23.70
C SER A 22 -2.13 12.95 24.16
N PHE A 23 -3.09 13.86 24.27
CA PHE A 23 -4.46 13.56 24.67
C PHE A 23 -5.46 14.20 23.70
N ASN A 24 -6.51 13.45 23.39
CA ASN A 24 -7.61 13.98 22.59
C ASN A 24 -8.44 15.01 23.36
N TYR A 25 -9.42 15.63 22.70
CA TYR A 25 -10.29 16.64 23.32
C TYR A 25 -11.13 16.11 24.51
N SER A 26 -11.34 14.79 24.56
CA SER A 26 -12.03 14.12 25.65
C SER A 26 -11.10 13.76 26.82
N GLY A 27 -9.80 14.05 26.71
CA GLY A 27 -8.80 13.82 27.75
C GLY A 27 -8.26 12.38 27.81
N PHE A 28 -8.54 11.55 26.81
CA PHE A 28 -7.93 10.23 26.69
C PHE A 28 -6.60 10.31 25.94
N VAL A 29 -5.65 9.43 26.28
CA VAL A 29 -4.38 9.31 25.55
C VAL A 29 -4.67 8.93 24.11
N ASP A 30 -4.10 9.67 23.16
CA ASP A 30 -4.25 9.44 21.72
C ASP A 30 -2.91 9.37 20.98
N GLY A 31 -1.81 9.50 21.69
CA GLY A 31 -0.47 9.39 21.11
C GLY A 31 0.63 9.51 22.15
N TRP A 32 1.83 9.08 21.78
CA TRP A 32 3.02 9.22 22.61
C TRP A 32 4.30 9.12 21.77
N SER A 33 5.40 9.57 22.36
CA SER A 33 6.75 9.25 21.92
C SER A 33 7.56 8.80 23.13
N ASN A 34 8.08 7.57 23.10
CA ASN A 34 8.76 7.00 24.25
C ASN A 34 10.28 6.89 24.01
N ALA A 35 11.04 7.88 24.50
CA ALA A 35 12.49 7.84 24.55
C ALA A 35 13.05 7.06 25.77
N GLY A 36 12.28 6.11 26.31
CA GLY A 36 12.65 5.25 27.45
C GLY A 36 12.15 5.69 28.83
N ASN A 37 11.48 6.85 28.91
CA ASN A 37 11.03 7.42 30.19
C ASN A 37 9.53 7.23 30.47
N LEU A 38 8.75 6.68 29.53
CA LEU A 38 7.34 6.35 29.77
C LEU A 38 7.23 4.94 30.31
N ASN A 39 6.56 4.80 31.45
CA ASN A 39 6.18 3.52 31.99
C ASN A 39 4.84 3.11 31.36
N LEU A 40 4.91 2.55 30.15
CA LEU A 40 3.75 2.00 29.46
C LEU A 40 3.38 0.67 30.11
N THR A 41 2.07 0.44 30.33
CA THR A 41 1.62 -0.92 30.64
C THR A 41 2.11 -1.82 29.52
N PRO A 42 2.93 -2.84 29.81
CA PRO A 42 3.38 -3.75 28.77
C PRO A 42 2.14 -4.32 28.10
N ALA A 43 2.11 -4.24 26.77
CA ALA A 43 1.24 -5.12 26.01
C ALA A 43 1.50 -6.57 26.46
N SER A 44 0.50 -7.44 26.26
CA SER A 44 0.66 -8.88 26.45
C SER A 44 1.95 -9.36 25.76
N THR A 45 2.55 -10.46 26.24
CA THR A 45 3.78 -11.00 25.62
C THR A 45 3.56 -11.13 24.11
N PRO A 46 4.33 -10.39 23.28
CA PRO A 46 4.05 -10.32 21.85
C PRO A 46 4.05 -11.71 21.22
N SER A 47 2.95 -12.08 20.57
CA SER A 47 2.82 -13.41 19.96
C SER A 47 1.85 -13.39 18.78
N GLY A 48 2.09 -14.26 17.80
CA GLY A 48 1.27 -14.35 16.60
C GLY A 48 1.71 -13.36 15.53
N THR A 49 0.78 -13.05 14.62
CA THR A 49 1.02 -12.21 13.45
C THR A 49 -0.22 -11.38 13.10
N PHE A 50 -0.05 -10.31 12.33
CA PHE A 50 -1.16 -9.47 11.86
C PHE A 50 -1.12 -9.25 10.34
N THR A 51 -2.23 -8.81 9.74
CA THR A 51 -2.36 -8.55 8.30
C THR A 51 -3.24 -7.32 8.03
N LEU A 52 -3.54 -7.00 6.77
CA LEU A 52 -4.53 -5.98 6.42
C LEU A 52 -5.87 -6.29 7.09
N GLY A 53 -6.51 -5.25 7.62
CA GLY A 53 -7.78 -5.37 8.34
C GLY A 53 -7.67 -5.92 9.77
N SER A 54 -6.49 -6.30 10.25
CA SER A 54 -6.28 -6.56 11.69
C SER A 54 -6.59 -5.30 12.51
N SER A 55 -7.08 -5.47 13.74
CA SER A 55 -7.37 -4.36 14.63
C SER A 55 -6.11 -3.78 15.29
N GLU A 56 -6.20 -2.55 15.81
CA GLU A 56 -5.16 -1.98 16.69
C GLU A 56 -4.78 -2.94 17.83
N GLN A 57 -5.75 -3.64 18.41
CA GLN A 57 -5.52 -4.60 19.48
C GLN A 57 -4.74 -5.83 18.99
N ASP A 58 -5.05 -6.36 17.81
CA ASP A 58 -4.27 -7.45 17.21
C ASP A 58 -2.82 -7.03 16.99
N VAL A 59 -2.58 -5.78 16.58
CA VAL A 59 -1.22 -5.25 16.41
C VAL A 59 -0.51 -5.10 17.76
N LEU A 60 -1.19 -4.65 18.82
CA LEU A 60 -0.58 -4.61 20.17
C LEU A 60 -0.24 -6.01 20.69
N ASP A 61 -1.13 -6.98 20.52
CA ASP A 61 -0.92 -8.34 21.01
C ASP A 61 0.19 -9.08 20.24
N THR A 62 0.43 -8.70 18.98
CA THR A 62 1.45 -9.32 18.12
C THR A 62 2.80 -8.61 18.17
N GLN A 63 2.79 -7.28 18.33
CA GLN A 63 3.99 -6.44 18.20
C GLN A 63 4.43 -5.76 19.49
N GLY A 64 3.54 -5.73 20.49
CA GLY A 64 3.75 -5.01 21.72
C GLY A 64 3.46 -3.51 21.57
N ASN A 65 3.97 -2.71 22.51
CA ASN A 65 3.76 -1.26 22.45
C ASN A 65 4.62 -0.61 21.37
N PRO A 66 4.06 0.27 20.52
CA PRO A 66 4.87 1.06 19.61
C PRO A 66 5.79 2.04 20.34
N SER A 67 6.93 2.31 19.72
CA SER A 67 7.91 3.33 20.15
C SER A 67 7.31 4.74 20.16
N SER A 68 6.44 5.02 19.19
CA SER A 68 5.63 6.23 19.15
C SER A 68 4.33 6.05 18.37
N ILE A 69 3.35 6.89 18.65
CA ILE A 69 2.10 7.01 17.92
C ILE A 69 1.94 8.45 17.45
N TYR A 70 1.61 8.62 16.18
CA TYR A 70 1.29 9.90 15.58
C TYR A 70 0.04 9.75 14.71
N TYR A 71 -1.06 10.38 15.14
CA TYR A 71 -2.39 10.16 14.57
C TYR A 71 -2.73 8.67 14.51
N THR A 72 -3.08 8.15 13.34
CA THR A 72 -3.40 6.74 13.11
C THR A 72 -2.19 5.93 12.66
N THR A 73 -0.96 6.42 12.86
CA THR A 73 0.27 5.70 12.50
C THR A 73 1.07 5.37 13.75
N TRP A 74 1.36 4.09 13.91
CA TRP A 74 2.18 3.55 14.99
C TRP A 74 3.56 3.22 14.46
N TYR A 75 4.58 3.53 15.26
CA TYR A 75 5.98 3.39 14.88
C TYR A 75 6.62 2.30 15.73
N TYR A 76 7.24 1.34 15.06
CA TYR A 76 8.07 0.30 15.65
C TYR A 76 9.49 0.46 15.10
N ASP A 77 10.26 1.35 15.73
CA ASP A 77 11.58 1.77 15.26
C ASP A 77 11.54 2.31 13.82
N SER A 78 12.11 1.58 12.86
CA SER A 78 12.13 1.93 11.44
C SER A 78 10.91 1.44 10.65
N SER A 79 10.02 0.69 11.28
CA SER A 79 8.76 0.24 10.66
C SER A 79 7.57 1.07 11.13
N THR A 80 6.54 1.13 10.30
CA THR A 80 5.28 1.78 10.62
C THR A 80 4.09 0.88 10.32
N VAL A 81 3.03 1.04 11.10
CA VAL A 81 1.70 0.48 10.83
C VAL A 81 0.71 1.63 10.83
N SER A 82 -0.09 1.75 9.78
CA SER A 82 -1.15 2.74 9.65
C SER A 82 -2.50 2.08 9.83
N PHE A 83 -3.41 2.82 10.45
CA PHE A 83 -4.78 2.41 10.68
C PHE A 83 -5.74 3.40 10.02
N ASN A 84 -6.86 2.87 9.55
CA ASN A 84 -7.99 3.70 9.16
C ASN A 84 -8.68 4.29 10.41
N TYR A 85 -9.62 5.22 10.20
CA TYR A 85 -10.36 5.85 11.31
C TYR A 85 -11.23 4.90 12.15
N SER A 86 -11.43 3.66 11.68
CA SER A 86 -12.14 2.61 12.42
C SER A 86 -11.20 1.72 13.25
N GLY A 87 -9.88 1.99 13.24
CA GLY A 87 -8.90 1.27 14.04
C GLY A 87 -8.47 -0.07 13.42
N PHE A 88 -8.54 -0.21 12.09
CA PHE A 88 -8.05 -1.40 11.39
C PHE A 88 -6.86 -1.05 10.50
N VAL A 89 -5.89 -1.97 10.42
CA VAL A 89 -4.68 -1.84 9.61
C VAL A 89 -5.07 -1.60 8.15
N ASP A 90 -4.64 -0.45 7.62
CA ASP A 90 -4.84 -0.06 6.22
C ASP A 90 -3.52 0.20 5.49
N GLY A 91 -2.39 0.12 6.20
CA GLY A 91 -1.08 0.14 5.56
C GLY A 91 0.06 -0.10 6.53
N TRP A 92 1.26 -0.20 5.97
CA TRP A 92 2.50 -0.33 6.73
C TRP A 92 3.72 0.06 5.90
N SER A 93 4.85 0.24 6.58
CA SER A 93 6.18 0.18 5.97
C SER A 93 7.01 -0.78 6.82
N ASN A 94 7.47 -1.88 6.23
CA ASN A 94 8.17 -2.93 6.96
C ASN A 94 9.68 -2.90 6.67
N ALA A 95 10.45 -2.46 7.64
CA ALA A 95 11.92 -2.51 7.64
C ALA A 95 12.49 -3.86 8.15
N GLY A 96 11.63 -4.87 8.30
CA GLY A 96 12.00 -6.24 8.70
C GLY A 96 11.68 -6.59 10.15
N ASN A 97 11.02 -5.70 10.89
CA ASN A 97 10.68 -5.89 12.30
C ASN A 97 9.17 -5.85 12.59
N LEU A 98 8.30 -5.97 11.59
CA LEU A 98 6.86 -6.22 11.77
C LEU A 98 6.55 -7.73 11.72
N ASN A 99 5.75 -8.23 12.66
CA ASN A 99 5.29 -9.63 12.67
C ASN A 99 4.06 -9.79 11.77
N LEU A 100 4.26 -9.62 10.46
CA LEU A 100 3.20 -9.81 9.48
C LEU A 100 2.86 -11.30 9.34
N THR A 101 1.58 -11.60 9.12
CA THR A 101 1.13 -12.94 8.76
C THR A 101 1.87 -13.34 7.49
N PRO A 102 2.64 -14.44 7.49
CA PRO A 102 3.31 -14.88 6.29
C PRO A 102 2.26 -15.06 5.20
N ALA A 103 2.47 -14.40 4.07
CA ALA A 103 1.66 -14.72 2.93
C ALA A 103 1.83 -16.20 2.59
N SER A 104 0.75 -16.82 2.11
CA SER A 104 0.81 -18.13 1.46
C SER A 104 1.98 -18.14 0.47
N THR A 105 2.62 -19.30 0.26
CA THR A 105 3.68 -19.42 -0.75
C THR A 105 3.19 -18.79 -2.05
N PRO A 106 3.82 -17.71 -2.54
CA PRO A 106 3.32 -16.95 -3.68
C PRO A 106 3.05 -17.89 -4.85
N SER A 107 1.80 -17.93 -5.30
CA SER A 107 1.38 -18.85 -6.36
C SER A 107 0.33 -18.22 -7.26
N GLY A 108 0.39 -18.55 -8.55
CA GLY A 108 -0.51 -17.98 -9.54
C GLY A 108 -0.04 -16.61 -10.03
N THR A 109 -0.99 -15.86 -10.60
CA THR A 109 -0.74 -14.57 -11.23
C THR A 109 -1.96 -13.65 -11.07
N PHE A 110 -1.76 -12.34 -11.23
CA PHE A 110 -2.84 -11.34 -11.16
C PHE A 110 -2.88 -10.44 -12.41
N THR A 111 -4.00 -9.75 -12.63
CA THR A 111 -4.19 -8.82 -13.76
C THR A 111 -5.06 -7.63 -13.35
N LEU A 112 -5.42 -6.75 -14.28
CA LEU A 112 -6.41 -5.70 -14.03
C LEU A 112 -7.72 -6.29 -13.49
N GLY A 113 -8.28 -5.65 -12.48
CA GLY A 113 -9.50 -6.11 -11.82
C GLY A 113 -9.30 -7.24 -10.80
N SER A 114 -8.09 -7.78 -10.63
CA SER A 114 -7.78 -8.66 -9.49
C SER A 114 -8.00 -7.93 -8.17
N SER A 115 -8.42 -8.63 -7.11
CA SER A 115 -8.61 -8.05 -5.79
C SER A 115 -7.28 -7.86 -5.03
N GLU A 116 -7.29 -7.02 -4.00
CA GLU A 116 -6.18 -6.94 -3.02
C GLU A 116 -5.77 -8.32 -2.49
N GLN A 117 -6.75 -9.19 -2.20
CA GLN A 117 -6.47 -10.54 -1.71
C GLN A 117 -5.80 -11.41 -2.78
N ASP A 118 -6.22 -11.32 -4.04
CA ASP A 118 -5.55 -12.04 -5.14
C ASP A 118 -4.08 -11.59 -5.27
N VAL A 119 -3.82 -10.29 -5.11
CA VAL A 119 -2.44 -9.76 -5.16
C VAL A 119 -1.64 -10.25 -3.95
N LEU A 120 -2.21 -10.24 -2.74
CA LEU A 120 -1.57 -10.80 -1.54
C LEU A 120 -1.21 -12.29 -1.71
N ASP A 121 -2.14 -13.08 -2.25
CA ASP A 121 -1.95 -14.53 -2.42
C ASP A 121 -0.91 -14.86 -3.52
N THR A 122 -0.84 -14.02 -4.56
CA THR A 122 0.05 -14.23 -5.72
C THR A 122 1.44 -13.63 -5.54
N GLN A 123 1.56 -12.50 -4.83
CA GLN A 123 2.79 -11.74 -4.71
C GLN A 123 3.39 -11.80 -3.30
N GLY A 124 2.56 -12.06 -2.30
CA GLY A 124 2.93 -12.03 -0.89
C GLY A 124 2.71 -10.66 -0.24
N ASN A 125 3.27 -10.47 0.96
CA ASN A 125 3.16 -9.19 1.66
C ASN A 125 3.96 -8.11 0.92
N PRO A 126 3.39 -6.94 0.63
CA PRO A 126 4.15 -5.80 0.15
C PRO A 126 5.14 -5.30 1.20
N SER A 127 6.25 -4.76 0.72
CA SER A 127 7.26 -4.07 1.53
C SER A 127 6.68 -2.82 2.21
N SER A 128 5.77 -2.14 1.54
CA SER A 128 4.97 -1.06 2.11
C SER A 128 3.64 -0.88 1.39
N ILE A 129 2.69 -0.27 2.09
CA ILE A 129 1.38 0.12 1.60
C ILE A 129 1.20 1.60 1.92
N TYR A 130 0.88 2.38 0.89
CA TYR A 130 0.58 3.80 1.03
C TYR A 130 -0.70 4.12 0.25
N TYR A 131 -1.77 4.44 0.99
CA TYR A 131 -3.12 4.56 0.46
C TYR A 131 -3.49 3.31 -0.36
N THR A 132 -3.85 3.47 -1.64
CA THR A 132 -4.22 2.38 -2.52
C THR A 132 -3.05 1.88 -3.36
N THR A 133 -1.80 2.18 -2.98
CA THR A 133 -0.60 1.72 -3.69
C THR A 133 0.23 0.81 -2.80
N TRP A 134 0.50 -0.39 -3.30
CA TRP A 134 1.35 -1.38 -2.66
C TRP A 134 2.70 -1.44 -3.36
N TYR A 135 3.75 -1.56 -2.57
CA TYR A 135 5.13 -1.54 -3.05
C TYR A 135 5.77 -2.90 -2.85
N TYR A 136 6.34 -3.42 -3.93
CA TYR A 136 7.14 -4.64 -3.97
C TYR A 136 8.52 -4.28 -4.49
N ASP A 137 9.39 -3.81 -3.60
CA ASP A 137 10.71 -3.28 -3.94
C ASP A 137 10.63 -2.14 -4.97
N SER A 138 11.09 -2.37 -6.19
CA SER A 138 11.05 -1.43 -7.31
C SER A 138 9.77 -1.45 -8.13
N SER A 139 8.82 -2.34 -7.81
CA SER A 139 7.52 -2.42 -8.47
C SER A 139 6.40 -1.89 -7.59
N THR A 140 5.32 -1.45 -8.23
CA THR A 140 4.10 -1.01 -7.54
C THR A 140 2.86 -1.64 -8.15
N VAL A 141 1.85 -1.84 -7.31
CA VAL A 141 0.48 -2.19 -7.71
C VAL A 141 -0.44 -1.13 -7.14
N SER A 142 -1.32 -0.57 -7.96
CA SER A 142 -2.33 0.39 -7.57
C SER A 142 -3.70 -0.25 -7.60
N PHE A 143 -4.54 0.15 -6.64
CA PHE A 143 -5.91 -0.30 -6.51
C PHE A 143 -6.85 0.91 -6.61
N ASN A 144 -8.04 0.66 -7.16
CA ASN A 144 -9.14 1.60 -7.04
C ASN A 144 -9.74 1.57 -5.63
N TYR A 145 -10.65 2.50 -5.33
CA TYR A 145 -11.30 2.60 -4.01
C TYR A 145 -12.16 1.38 -3.63
N SER A 146 -12.44 0.47 -4.56
CA SER A 146 -13.15 -0.78 -4.30
C SER A 146 -12.21 -1.95 -4.05
N GLY A 147 -10.88 -1.73 -4.01
CA GLY A 147 -9.87 -2.75 -3.72
C GLY A 147 -9.54 -3.65 -4.91
N PHE A 148 -9.70 -3.16 -6.14
CA PHE A 148 -9.32 -3.90 -7.36
C PHE A 148 -8.17 -3.22 -8.09
N VAL A 149 -7.25 -4.03 -8.63
CA VAL A 149 -6.08 -3.57 -9.38
C VAL A 149 -6.52 -2.70 -10.55
N ASP A 150 -6.06 -1.45 -10.57
CA ASP A 150 -6.33 -0.48 -11.63
C ASP A 150 -5.04 0.05 -12.28
N GLY A 151 -3.87 -0.34 -11.75
CA GLY A 151 -2.60 -0.06 -12.38
C GLY A 151 -1.42 -0.74 -11.71
N TRP A 152 -0.26 -0.59 -12.34
CA TRP A 152 1.01 -1.08 -11.80
C TRP A 152 2.20 -0.36 -12.44
N SER A 153 3.36 -0.49 -11.82
CA SER A 153 4.66 -0.29 -12.47
C SER A 153 5.49 -1.54 -12.22
N ASN A 154 5.87 -2.25 -13.28
CA ASN A 154 6.56 -3.53 -13.16
C ASN A 154 8.04 -3.40 -13.55
N ALA A 155 8.91 -3.49 -12.55
CA ALA A 155 10.36 -3.57 -12.71
C ALA A 155 10.87 -5.01 -12.95
N GLY A 156 9.96 -5.98 -13.11
CA GLY A 156 10.27 -7.37 -13.44
C GLY A 156 10.00 -8.37 -12.31
N ASN A 157 9.50 -7.91 -11.16
CA ASN A 157 9.22 -8.75 -10.00
C ASN A 157 7.73 -8.92 -9.67
N LEU A 158 6.80 -8.37 -10.47
CA LEU A 158 5.36 -8.64 -10.32
C LEU A 158 4.95 -9.93 -11.03
N ASN A 159 4.18 -10.78 -10.34
CA ASN A 159 3.59 -12.00 -10.87
C ASN A 159 2.32 -11.72 -11.72
N LEU A 160 2.48 -10.99 -12.81
CA LEU A 160 1.37 -10.67 -13.72
C LEU A 160 0.93 -11.89 -14.53
N THR A 161 -0.37 -12.01 -14.81
CA THR A 161 -0.91 -13.02 -15.72
C THR A 161 -0.26 -12.79 -17.08
N PRO A 162 0.43 -13.79 -17.66
CA PRO A 162 1.02 -13.63 -18.97
C PRO A 162 -0.07 -13.26 -19.96
N ALA A 163 0.10 -12.15 -20.65
CA ALA A 163 -0.76 -11.85 -21.77
C ALA A 163 -0.64 -12.96 -22.81
N SER A 164 -1.74 -13.22 -23.51
CA SER A 164 -1.78 -14.06 -24.71
C SER A 164 -0.62 -13.70 -25.64
N THR A 165 -0.07 -14.67 -26.38
CA THR A 165 0.97 -14.39 -27.39
C THR A 165 0.53 -13.20 -28.26
N PRO A 166 1.26 -12.06 -28.20
CA PRO A 166 0.85 -10.84 -28.89
C PRO A 166 0.57 -11.12 -30.36
N SER A 167 -0.65 -10.87 -30.81
CA SER A 167 -1.05 -11.13 -32.20
C SER A 167 -2.08 -10.12 -32.68
N GLY A 168 -2.03 -9.82 -33.98
CA GLY A 168 -2.94 -8.85 -34.59
C GLY A 168 -2.51 -7.41 -34.36
N THR A 169 -3.49 -6.51 -34.40
CA THR A 169 -3.30 -5.07 -34.26
C THR A 169 -4.52 -4.45 -33.58
N PHE A 170 -4.32 -3.39 -32.79
CA PHE A 170 -5.41 -2.59 -32.23
C PHE A 170 -5.59 -1.27 -32.98
N THR A 171 -6.77 -0.66 -32.87
CA THR A 171 -7.14 0.61 -33.53
C THR A 171 -7.85 1.55 -32.55
N LEU A 172 -8.23 2.75 -33.00
CA LEU A 172 -9.11 3.61 -32.22
C LEU A 172 -10.42 2.88 -31.90
N GLY A 173 -10.85 2.96 -30.64
CA GLY A 173 -12.04 2.26 -30.14
C GLY A 173 -11.82 0.80 -29.74
N SER A 174 -10.62 0.23 -29.92
CA SER A 174 -10.27 -1.06 -29.30
C SER A 174 -10.41 -0.98 -27.78
N SER A 175 -10.81 -2.07 -27.14
CA SER A 175 -10.91 -2.17 -25.68
C SER A 175 -9.54 -2.33 -25.03
N GLU A 176 -9.44 -2.07 -23.73
CA GLU A 176 -8.28 -2.44 -22.91
C GLU A 176 -7.87 -3.91 -23.10
N GLN A 177 -8.84 -4.82 -23.16
CA GLN A 177 -8.58 -6.25 -23.37
C GLN A 177 -8.00 -6.52 -24.77
N ASP A 178 -8.52 -5.87 -25.82
CA ASP A 178 -7.96 -6.00 -27.18
C ASP A 178 -6.49 -5.54 -27.21
N VAL A 179 -6.15 -4.48 -26.48
CA VAL A 179 -4.78 -4.00 -26.37
C VAL A 179 -3.91 -4.99 -25.60
N LEU A 180 -4.38 -5.58 -24.49
CA LEU A 180 -3.64 -6.64 -23.77
C LEU A 180 -3.35 -7.85 -24.66
N ASP A 181 -4.37 -8.33 -25.38
CA ASP A 181 -4.24 -9.51 -26.24
C ASP A 181 -3.32 -9.25 -27.45
N THR A 182 -3.29 -8.00 -27.94
CA THR A 182 -2.49 -7.61 -29.09
C THR A 182 -1.05 -7.24 -28.74
N GLN A 183 -0.85 -6.56 -27.62
CA GLN A 183 0.42 -5.91 -27.27
C GLN A 183 1.15 -6.60 -26.12
N GLY A 184 0.42 -7.35 -25.29
CA GLY A 184 0.92 -7.92 -24.06
C GLY A 184 0.68 -7.02 -22.84
N ASN A 185 1.25 -7.40 -21.70
CA ASN A 185 1.17 -6.57 -20.49
C ASN A 185 1.98 -5.28 -20.66
N PRO A 186 1.43 -4.10 -20.35
CA PRO A 186 2.20 -2.87 -20.28
C PRO A 186 3.24 -2.93 -19.15
N SER A 187 4.36 -2.24 -19.39
CA SER A 187 5.40 -2.03 -18.38
C SER A 187 4.90 -1.20 -17.18
N SER A 188 3.98 -0.28 -17.43
CA SER A 188 3.25 0.43 -16.39
C SER A 188 1.90 0.93 -16.87
N ILE A 189 0.99 1.13 -15.92
CA ILE A 189 -0.32 1.72 -16.10
C ILE A 189 -0.44 2.87 -15.13
N TYR A 190 -0.76 4.05 -15.64
CA TYR A 190 -1.02 5.23 -14.84
C TYR A 190 -2.30 5.89 -15.32
N TYR A 191 -3.33 5.84 -14.46
CA TYR A 191 -4.70 6.20 -14.82
C TYR A 191 -5.13 5.45 -16.10
N ASN A 192 -5.62 6.19 -17.08
CA ASN A 192 -6.07 5.71 -18.38
C ASN A 192 -4.96 5.63 -19.44
N THR A 193 -3.68 5.61 -19.02
CA THR A 193 -2.54 5.54 -19.96
C THR A 193 -1.67 4.34 -19.64
N TRP A 194 -1.46 3.51 -20.65
CA TRP A 194 -0.61 2.33 -20.59
C TRP A 194 0.70 2.58 -21.30
N TYR A 195 1.80 2.14 -20.70
CA TYR A 195 3.15 2.39 -21.17
C TYR A 195 3.79 1.07 -21.61
N TYR A 196 4.34 1.09 -22.81
CA TYR A 196 5.13 0.01 -23.40
C TYR A 196 6.52 0.54 -23.71
N GLY A 197 7.36 0.70 -22.68
CA GLY A 197 8.63 1.41 -22.80
C GLY A 197 8.42 2.89 -23.14
N SER A 198 8.90 3.32 -24.31
CA SER A 198 8.74 4.71 -24.78
C SER A 198 7.43 4.97 -25.53
N SER A 199 6.61 3.94 -25.76
CA SER A 199 5.29 4.08 -26.38
C SER A 199 4.19 4.16 -25.34
N THR A 200 3.10 4.84 -25.69
CA THR A 200 1.90 4.96 -24.85
C THR A 200 0.62 4.67 -25.61
N VAL A 201 -0.36 4.09 -24.91
CA VAL A 201 -1.74 3.95 -25.36
C VAL A 201 -2.64 4.63 -24.34
N SER A 202 -3.54 5.48 -24.79
CA SER A 202 -4.49 6.23 -23.96
C SER A 202 -5.90 5.69 -24.19
N PHE A 203 -6.67 5.62 -23.10
CA PHE A 203 -8.04 5.12 -23.09
C PHE A 203 -8.99 6.21 -22.60
N ASN A 204 -10.21 6.25 -23.12
CA ASN A 204 -11.26 7.08 -22.55
C ASN A 204 -11.81 6.46 -21.25
N TYR A 205 -12.69 7.18 -20.55
CA TYR A 205 -13.32 6.71 -19.29
C TYR A 205 -14.17 5.45 -19.43
N SER A 206 -14.46 5.00 -20.65
CA SER A 206 -15.20 3.76 -20.92
C SER A 206 -14.27 2.59 -21.28
N GLY A 207 -12.94 2.76 -21.17
CA GLY A 207 -11.96 1.68 -21.40
C GLY A 207 -11.68 1.40 -22.88
N PHE A 208 -11.87 2.39 -23.76
CA PHE A 208 -11.57 2.26 -25.19
C PHE A 208 -10.46 3.20 -25.63
N VAL A 209 -9.58 2.72 -26.53
CA VAL A 209 -8.45 3.47 -27.07
C VAL A 209 -8.93 4.77 -27.71
N ASP A 210 -8.41 5.90 -27.23
CA ASP A 210 -8.69 7.24 -27.75
C ASP A 210 -7.44 7.95 -28.30
N GLY A 211 -6.25 7.36 -28.11
CA GLY A 211 -5.01 7.85 -28.69
C GLY A 211 -3.80 6.95 -28.39
N TRP A 212 -2.69 7.22 -29.06
CA TRP A 212 -1.40 6.58 -28.77
C TRP A 212 -0.22 7.43 -29.21
N SER A 213 0.94 7.19 -28.60
CA SER A 213 2.25 7.65 -29.08
C SER A 213 3.10 6.43 -29.36
N ASN A 214 3.51 6.23 -30.62
CA ASN A 214 4.26 5.04 -31.03
C ASN A 214 5.73 5.35 -31.28
N ALA A 215 6.62 4.79 -30.47
CA ALA A 215 8.08 4.81 -30.62
C ALA A 215 8.62 3.63 -31.45
N GLY A 216 7.73 2.85 -32.10
CA GLY A 216 8.09 1.75 -33.01
C GLY A 216 7.80 0.36 -32.45
N ASN A 217 7.18 0.25 -31.28
CA ASN A 217 6.91 -1.03 -30.62
C ASN A 217 5.43 -1.30 -30.35
N LEU A 218 4.50 -0.45 -30.81
CA LEU A 218 3.07 -0.73 -30.75
C LEU A 218 2.57 -1.48 -31.99
N ASN A 219 1.76 -2.50 -31.77
CA ASN A 219 1.05 -3.30 -32.77
C ASN A 219 -0.25 -2.59 -33.19
N ILE A 220 -0.12 -1.52 -34.00
CA ILE A 220 -1.25 -0.69 -34.44
C ILE A 220 -1.74 -1.05 -35.85
N GLY A 221 -3.06 -1.03 -36.04
CA GLY A 221 -3.72 -1.31 -37.31
C GLY A 221 -3.77 -0.08 -38.21
N ALA A 222 -4.11 -0.29 -39.48
CA ALA A 222 -4.42 0.84 -40.37
C ALA A 222 -5.67 1.59 -39.83
N PRO A 223 -5.69 2.94 -39.94
CA PRO A 223 -6.86 3.73 -39.55
C PRO A 223 -8.10 3.44 -40.40
#